data_AF-A0A3M0XUP7-F1
#
_entry.id   AF-A0A3M0XUP7-F1
#
_cell.length_a   1.000
_cell.length_b   1.000
_cell.length_c   1.000
_cell.angle_alpha   90.00
_cell.angle_beta   90.00
_cell.angle_gamma   90.00
#
_symmetry.space_group_name_H-M   'P 1'
#
loop_
_entity.id
_entity.type
_entity.pdbx_description
1 polymer ?
#
loop_
_entity_poly.entity_id
_entity_poly.type
_entity_poly.pdbx_seq_one_letter_code
_entity_poly.pdbx_strand_id
1 'polypeptide(L)' 'ISFAAYVANTVAALSPNDVLSGLSKSVLFAALIAIIGAVNGSLVSGGAEGVGRMTTRAVVHAISSIIVADMIFGLLVTR' A
#
# COMPACT_ATOMS: atom_id res chain seq x y z
N ILE A 1 -0.06 33.63 8.65
CA ILE A 1 -1.27 33.06 8.01
C ILE A 1 -2.26 32.76 9.13
N SER A 2 -3.50 33.25 9.07
CA SER A 2 -4.50 32.89 10.08
C SER A 2 -4.89 31.41 9.92
N PHE A 3 -5.34 30.76 10.99
CA PHE A 3 -5.78 29.35 10.93
C PHE A 3 -6.86 29.15 9.84
N ALA A 4 -7.81 30.08 9.75
CA ALA A 4 -8.84 30.08 8.71
C ALA A 4 -8.25 30.17 7.29
N ALA A 5 -7.25 31.02 7.06
CA ALA A 5 -6.60 31.14 5.76
C ALA A 5 -5.76 29.90 5.40
N TYR A 6 -5.12 29.24 6.38
CA TYR A 6 -4.40 27.98 6.15
C TYR A 6 -5.35 26.86 5.70
N VAL A 7 -6.48 26.68 6.41
CA VAL A 7 -7.47 25.64 6.05
C VAL A 7 -8.08 25.92 4.67
N ALA A 8 -8.45 27.16 4.38
CA ALA A 8 -9.01 27.53 3.07
C ALA A 8 -8.04 27.23 1.92
N ASN A 9 -6.76 27.54 2.08
CA ASN A 9 -5.74 27.26 1.07
C ASN A 9 -5.49 25.76 0.88
N THR A 10 -5.48 24.97 1.96
CA THR A 10 -5.32 23.51 1.88
C THR A 10 -6.49 22.85 1.16
N VAL A 11 -7.73 23.25 1.46
CA VAL A 11 -8.93 22.71 0.79
C VAL A 11 -8.96 23.12 -0.68
N ALA A 12 -8.54 24.34 -1.02
CA ALA A 12 -8.46 24.80 -2.39
C ALA A 12 -7.36 24.08 -3.20
N ALA A 13 -6.29 23.62 -2.54
CA ALA A 13 -5.21 22.86 -3.18
C ALA A 13 -5.54 21.37 -3.37
N LEU A 14 -6.47 20.82 -2.59
CA LEU A 14 -6.94 19.43 -2.69
C LEU A 14 -7.94 19.28 -3.84
N SER A 15 -7.59 18.44 -4.82
CA SER A 15 -8.54 17.99 -5.83
C SER A 15 -9.33 16.77 -5.31
N PRO A 16 -10.62 16.63 -5.64
CA PRO A 16 -11.36 15.38 -5.38
C PRO A 16 -10.68 14.14 -5.97
N ASN A 17 -9.90 14.31 -7.05
CA ASN A 17 -9.11 13.25 -7.67
C ASN A 17 -7.96 12.76 -6.77
N ASP A 18 -7.38 13.62 -5.93
CA ASP A 18 -6.31 13.24 -5.01
C ASP A 18 -6.82 12.30 -3.92
N VAL A 19 -8.07 12.53 -3.48
CA VAL A 19 -8.73 11.65 -2.50
C VAL A 19 -9.06 10.29 -3.12
N LEU A 20 -9.60 10.29 -4.34
CA LEU A 20 -10.00 9.05 -5.02
C LEU A 20 -8.78 8.19 -5.43
N SER A 21 -7.69 8.82 -5.86
CA SER A 21 -6.42 8.13 -6.14
C SER A 21 -5.79 7.56 -4.87
N GLY A 22 -5.85 8.27 -3.74
CA GLY A 22 -5.44 7.73 -2.44
C GLY A 22 -6.25 6.51 -1.99
N LEU A 23 -7.57 6.55 -2.17
CA LEU A 23 -8.46 5.43 -1.84
C LEU A 23 -8.23 4.20 -2.74
N SER A 24 -8.05 4.39 -4.04
CA SER A 24 -7.76 3.27 -4.95
C SER A 24 -6.40 2.63 -4.65
N LYS A 25 -5.38 3.42 -4.34
CA LYS A 25 -4.06 2.94 -3.93
C LYS A 25 -4.12 2.10 -2.64
N SER A 26 -4.92 2.52 -1.65
CA SER A 26 -5.06 1.77 -0.40
C SER A 26 -5.72 0.40 -0.61
N VAL A 27 -6.74 0.31 -1.47
CA VAL A 27 -7.39 -0.95 -1.85
C VAL A 27 -6.40 -1.88 -2.57
N LEU A 28 -5.58 -1.35 -3.47
CA LEU A 28 -4.55 -2.12 -4.17
C LEU A 28 -3.53 -2.72 -3.20
N PHE A 29 -3.06 -1.94 -2.23
CA PHE A 29 -2.12 -2.44 -1.22
C PHE A 29 -2.73 -3.49 -0.31
N ALA A 30 -3.99 -3.31 0.11
CA ALA A 30 -4.70 -4.30 0.90
C ALA A 30 -4.81 -5.65 0.14
N ALA A 31 -5.13 -5.61 -1.15
CA ALA A 31 -5.19 -6.80 -2.00
C ALA A 31 -3.83 -7.49 -2.11
N LEU A 32 -2.75 -6.74 -2.35
CA LEU A 32 -1.39 -7.28 -2.42
C LEU A 32 -0.98 -7.96 -1.11
N ILE A 33 -1.19 -7.31 0.03
CA ILE A 33 -0.84 -7.86 1.34
C ILE A 33 -1.63 -9.15 1.60
N ALA A 34 -2.94 -9.16 1.33
CA ALA A 34 -3.79 -10.31 1.54
C ALA A 34 -3.35 -11.51 0.69
N ILE A 35 -3.09 -11.29 -0.60
CA ILE A 35 -2.66 -12.34 -1.53
C ILE A 35 -1.29 -12.87 -1.13
N ILE A 36 -0.31 -11.99 -0.88
CA ILE A 36 1.05 -12.39 -0.53
C ILE A 36 1.07 -13.13 0.81
N GLY A 37 0.30 -12.65 1.79
CA GLY A 37 0.13 -13.33 3.08
C GLY A 37 -0.48 -14.72 2.93
N ALA A 38 -1.58 -14.85 2.19
CA ALA A 38 -2.24 -16.13 1.95
C ALA A 38 -1.34 -17.12 1.21
N VAL A 39 -0.64 -16.67 0.16
CA VAL A 39 0.27 -17.52 -0.62
C VAL A 39 1.43 -18.01 0.22
N ASN A 40 2.15 -17.13 0.92
CA ASN A 40 3.28 -17.55 1.75
C ASN A 40 2.83 -18.40 2.96
N GLY A 41 1.64 -18.13 3.51
CA GLY A 41 1.02 -18.93 4.55
C GLY A 41 0.68 -20.35 4.08
N SER A 42 0.17 -20.51 2.85
CA SER A 42 -0.14 -21.83 2.28
C SER A 42 1.10 -22.70 2.01
N LEU A 43 2.27 -22.07 1.85
CA LEU A 43 3.54 -22.74 1.59
C LEU A 43 4.30 -23.14 2.86
N VAL A 44 3.74 -22.90 4.04
CA VAL A 44 4.38 -23.25 5.32
C VAL A 44 4.60 -24.75 5.41
N SER A 45 5.83 -25.14 5.76
CA SER A 45 6.22 -26.52 6.03
C SER A 45 7.19 -26.59 7.22
N GLY A 46 7.17 -27.69 7.98
CA GLY A 46 8.10 -27.89 9.11
C GLY A 46 7.67 -27.23 10.43
N GLY A 47 6.36 -27.06 10.67
CA GLY A 47 5.84 -26.60 11.96
C GLY A 47 6.15 -25.13 12.28
N ALA A 48 6.33 -24.81 13.56
CA ALA A 48 6.45 -23.44 14.06
C ALA A 48 7.65 -22.67 13.50
N GLU A 49 8.80 -23.32 13.31
CA GLU A 49 9.98 -22.69 12.69
C GLU A 49 9.70 -22.34 11.21
N GLY A 50 8.97 -23.22 10.51
CA GLY A 50 8.50 -22.98 9.15
C GLY A 50 7.60 -21.75 9.03
N VAL A 51 6.67 -21.58 9.98
CA VAL A 51 5.78 -20.41 10.05
C VAL A 51 6.58 -19.12 10.18
N GLY A 52 7.58 -19.09 11.07
CA GLY A 52 8.45 -17.93 11.26
C GLY A 52 9.19 -17.57 9.97
N ARG A 53 9.82 -18.55 9.31
CA ARG A 53 10.55 -18.34 8.05
C ARG A 53 9.64 -17.83 6.93
N MET A 54 8.46 -18.41 6.74
CA MET A 54 7.54 -17.97 5.69
C MET A 54 6.93 -16.61 5.98
N THR A 55 6.65 -16.28 7.25
CA THR A 55 6.15 -14.95 7.63
C THR A 55 7.17 -13.87 7.31
N THR A 56 8.46 -14.08 7.63
CA THR A 56 9.52 -13.12 7.29
C THR A 56 9.65 -12.93 5.78
N ARG A 57 9.57 -14.02 5.00
CA ARG A 57 9.57 -13.94 3.52
C ARG A 57 8.34 -13.21 2.99
N ALA A 58 7.17 -13.44 3.58
CA ALA A 58 5.93 -12.77 3.20
C ALA A 58 6.04 -11.25 3.36
N VAL A 59 6.62 -10.78 4.47
CA VAL A 59 6.82 -9.33 4.71
C VAL A 59 7.75 -8.72 3.67
N VAL A 60 8.88 -9.38 3.36
CA VAL A 60 9.81 -8.89 2.33
C VAL A 60 9.14 -8.84 0.95
N HIS A 61 8.42 -9.90 0.56
CA HIS A 61 7.67 -9.93 -0.70
C HIS A 61 6.56 -8.88 -0.75
N ALA A 62 5.87 -8.63 0.36
CA ALA A 62 4.81 -7.62 0.45
C ALA A 62 5.38 -6.21 0.27
N ILE A 63 6.43 -5.85 1.02
CA ILE A 63 7.03 -4.51 0.95
C ILE A 63 7.63 -4.25 -0.44
N SER A 64 8.34 -5.21 -1.03
CA SER A 64 8.89 -5.03 -2.38
C SER A 64 7.79 -4.85 -3.44
N SER A 65 6.72 -5.64 -3.36
CA SER A 65 5.57 -5.53 -4.28
C SER A 65 4.83 -4.20 -4.12
N ILE A 66 4.65 -3.72 -2.88
CA ILE A 66 4.02 -2.42 -2.59
C ILE A 66 4.84 -1.28 -3.19
N ILE A 67 6.17 -1.29 -3.04
CA ILE A 67 7.04 -0.24 -3.60
C ILE A 67 6.94 -0.20 -5.12
N VAL A 68 6.99 -1.36 -5.78
CA VAL A 68 6.87 -1.44 -7.25
C VAL A 68 5.48 -0.99 -7.71
N ALA A 69 4.42 -1.45 -7.03
CA ALA A 69 3.06 -1.04 -7.34
C ALA A 69 2.84 0.47 -7.16
N ASP A 70 3.44 1.06 -6.11
CA ASP A 70 3.39 2.50 -5.89
C ASP A 70 4.09 3.27 -7.02
N MET A 71 5.28 2.84 -7.41
CA MET A 71 6.02 3.49 -8.48
C MET A 71 5.22 3.48 -9.79
N ILE A 72 4.57 2.36 -10.12
CA ILE A 72 3.70 2.25 -11.29
C ILE A 72 2.48 3.17 -11.17
N PHE A 73 1.83 3.19 -10.01
CA PHE A 73 0.65 4.02 -9.78
C PHE A 73 0.98 5.52 -9.86
N GLY A 74 2.08 5.95 -9.25
CA GLY A 74 2.57 7.32 -9.33
C GLY A 74 2.89 7.74 -10.76
N LEU A 75 3.50 6.85 -11.55
CA LEU A 75 3.74 7.10 -12.99
C LEU A 75 2.44 7.20 -13.79
N LEU A 76 1.42 6.41 -13.48
CA LEU A 76 0.13 6.44 -14.19
C LEU A 76 -0.74 7.63 -13.82
N VAL A 77 -0.71 8.09 -12.56
CA VAL A 77 -1.54 9.22 -12.08
C VAL A 77 -0.89 10.58 -12.34
N THR A 78 0.44 10.64 -12.34
CA THR A 78 1.18 11.90 -12.62
C THR A 78 1.33 12.17 -14.13
N ARG A 79 1.10 11.16 -14.97
CA ARG A 79 1.02 11.30 -16.43
C ARG A 79 -0.40 11.59 -16.86
#